data_AF-A0A376KZX4-F1
#
_entry.id   AF-A0A376KZX4-F1
#
_cell.length_a   1.000
_cell.length_b   1.000
_cell.length_c   1.000
_cell.angle_alpha   90.00
_cell.angle_beta   90.00
_cell.angle_gamma   90.00
#
_symmetry.space_group_name_H-M   'P 1'
#
loop_
_entity.id
_entity.type
_entity.pdbx_description
1 polymer ?
#
loop_
_entity_poly.entity_id
_entity_poly.type
_entity_poly.pdbx_seq_one_letter_code
_entity_poly.pdbx_strand_id
1 'polypeptide(L)'
;MVRKAAPGLCHDLWQEGDGYVLIYGGDAQSLPDEIFLSKLKRLRSGQPVDGIIQVMSISALPTDGERDALLRYRQKADHQLGWQAPVWLWLTDNATGARQDAKAVATGVIFGPEGTVKGADEAFSTLALHLQKAGMAQILNDPADFGLLQLSLRLRQELRASLVVLLSGLMQGSAAWASTRCHVQS
;
A
#
# COMPACT_ATOMS: atom_id res chain seq x y z
N MET A 1 8.99 -3.32 12.23
CA MET A 1 9.61 -1.99 11.96
C MET A 1 9.60 -1.74 10.47
N VAL A 2 8.69 -0.85 10.03
CA VAL A 2 8.50 -0.39 8.64
C VAL A 2 9.77 0.28 8.05
N ARG A 3 10.66 0.78 8.95
CA ARG A 3 11.96 1.42 8.65
C ARG A 3 12.94 0.64 7.76
N LYS A 4 12.96 -0.70 7.76
CA LYS A 4 13.95 -1.45 6.96
C LYS A 4 13.61 -1.51 5.47
N ALA A 5 12.36 -1.28 5.12
CA ALA A 5 11.82 -1.58 3.80
C ALA A 5 11.83 -0.32 2.89
N ALA A 6 11.51 0.85 3.45
CA ALA A 6 11.67 2.16 2.82
C ALA A 6 12.08 3.22 3.87
N PRO A 7 13.36 3.25 4.31
CA PRO A 7 13.78 4.02 5.47
C PRO A 7 13.49 5.52 5.37
N GLY A 8 13.65 6.11 4.18
CA GLY A 8 13.32 7.53 3.96
C GLY A 8 11.81 7.79 3.94
N LEU A 9 11.00 6.88 3.40
CA LEU A 9 9.56 7.08 3.33
C LEU A 9 8.89 7.10 4.71
N CYS A 10 9.36 6.29 5.65
CA CYS A 10 8.82 6.27 7.01
C CYS A 10 9.33 7.44 7.88
N HIS A 11 10.49 8.00 7.52
CA HIS A 11 11.11 9.10 8.27
C HIS A 11 10.64 10.45 7.75
N ASP A 12 10.71 10.64 6.44
CA ASP A 12 10.41 11.89 5.76
C ASP A 12 8.93 12.00 5.37
N LEU A 13 8.16 10.90 5.51
CA LEU A 13 6.74 10.77 5.13
C LEU A 13 6.46 10.89 3.62
N TRP A 14 7.51 11.08 2.81
CA TRP A 14 7.47 11.05 1.36
C TRP A 14 8.83 10.72 0.76
N GLN A 15 8.85 10.32 -0.51
CA GLN A 15 10.05 10.15 -1.31
C GLN A 15 9.78 10.54 -2.77
N GLU A 16 10.79 11.11 -3.42
CA GLU A 16 10.82 11.33 -4.87
C GLU A 16 11.99 10.55 -5.50
N GLY A 17 11.73 9.89 -6.62
CA GLY A 17 12.72 9.13 -7.37
C GLY A 17 12.18 8.64 -8.71
N ASP A 18 13.02 8.64 -9.75
CA ASP A 18 12.66 8.22 -11.11
C ASP A 18 11.39 8.90 -11.67
N GLY A 19 11.16 10.15 -11.28
CA GLY A 19 9.98 10.93 -11.65
C GLY A 19 8.73 10.65 -10.80
N TYR A 20 8.76 9.65 -9.92
CA TYR A 20 7.66 9.31 -9.02
C TYR A 20 7.76 10.07 -7.69
N VAL A 21 6.62 10.54 -7.18
CA VAL A 21 6.45 11.12 -5.85
C VAL A 21 5.51 10.22 -5.05
N LEU A 22 6.04 9.57 -4.01
CA LEU A 22 5.29 8.65 -3.16
C LEU A 22 5.17 9.24 -1.76
N ILE A 23 4.00 9.14 -1.16
CA ILE A 23 3.78 9.57 0.24
C ILE A 23 3.46 8.37 1.13
N TYR A 24 3.83 8.45 2.40
CA TYR A 24 3.42 7.46 3.39
C TYR A 24 1.93 7.64 3.72
N GLY A 25 1.17 6.56 3.71
CA GLY A 25 -0.27 6.54 3.97
C GLY A 25 -0.66 6.70 5.44
N GLY A 26 0.30 6.93 6.34
CA GLY A 26 0.05 7.04 7.76
C GLY A 26 -0.17 5.70 8.45
N ASP A 27 -0.22 5.75 9.78
CA ASP A 27 -0.76 4.69 10.62
C ASP A 27 -2.14 5.08 11.16
N ALA A 28 -2.82 4.15 11.83
CA ALA A 28 -4.16 4.37 12.38
C ALA A 28 -4.24 5.49 13.45
N GLN A 29 -3.12 5.97 13.97
CA GLN A 29 -3.07 7.03 14.98
C GLN A 29 -2.65 8.38 14.39
N SER A 30 -2.25 8.39 13.12
CA SER A 30 -1.75 9.58 12.43
C SER A 30 -2.91 10.42 11.88
N LEU A 31 -2.68 11.73 11.78
CA LEU A 31 -3.50 12.63 10.97
C LEU A 31 -2.67 13.10 9.77
N PRO A 32 -3.28 13.33 8.59
CA PRO A 32 -2.56 13.87 7.47
C PRO A 32 -2.03 15.26 7.81
N ASP A 33 -0.74 15.51 7.54
CA ASP A 33 -0.16 16.85 7.62
C ASP A 33 -0.70 17.69 6.45
N GLU A 34 -1.73 18.48 6.75
CA GLU A 34 -2.42 19.30 5.75
C GLU A 34 -1.50 20.34 5.10
N ILE A 35 -0.53 20.88 5.86
CA ILE A 35 0.44 21.86 5.35
C ILE A 35 1.37 21.17 4.36
N PHE A 36 1.84 19.98 4.70
CA PHE A 36 2.67 19.16 3.83
C PHE A 36 1.95 18.80 2.53
N LEU A 37 0.72 18.27 2.61
CA LEU A 37 -0.08 17.90 1.42
C LEU A 37 -0.41 19.12 0.54
N SER A 38 -0.70 20.27 1.16
CA SER A 38 -0.91 21.53 0.44
C SER A 38 0.34 22.00 -0.30
N LYS A 39 1.54 21.79 0.27
CA LYS A 39 2.80 22.09 -0.41
C LYS A 39 3.03 21.13 -1.59
N LEU A 40 2.81 19.83 -1.42
CA LEU A 40 2.91 18.85 -2.50
C LEU A 40 1.98 19.19 -3.67
N LYS A 41 0.74 19.58 -3.37
CA LYS A 41 -0.24 20.02 -4.38
C LYS A 41 0.26 21.13 -5.29
N ARG A 42 1.16 21.98 -4.79
CA ARG A 42 1.74 23.10 -5.55
C ARG A 42 2.93 22.70 -6.42
N LEU A 43 3.51 21.52 -6.22
CA LEU A 43 4.70 21.08 -6.94
C LEU A 43 4.38 20.59 -8.36
N ARG A 44 3.21 19.99 -8.59
CA ARG A 44 2.77 19.49 -9.90
C ARG A 44 1.29 19.80 -10.14
N SER A 45 0.96 20.24 -11.34
CA SER A 45 -0.44 20.43 -11.76
C SER A 45 -1.09 19.09 -12.11
N GLY A 46 -2.29 18.82 -11.57
CA GLY A 46 -3.04 17.60 -11.85
C GLY A 46 -2.83 16.52 -10.78
N GLN A 47 -1.81 15.68 -10.94
CA GLN A 47 -1.48 14.59 -10.01
C GLN A 47 -0.24 14.96 -9.17
N PRO A 48 -0.42 15.57 -7.99
CA PRO A 48 0.69 16.00 -7.14
C PRO A 48 1.51 14.88 -6.52
N VAL A 49 1.00 13.66 -6.53
CA VAL A 49 1.73 12.45 -6.12
C VAL A 49 1.45 11.33 -7.12
N ASP A 50 2.25 10.28 -7.13
CA ASP A 50 2.05 9.10 -7.97
C ASP A 50 1.44 7.94 -7.17
N GLY A 51 1.49 8.02 -5.84
CA GLY A 51 0.85 7.04 -4.98
C GLY A 51 1.02 7.28 -3.49
N ILE A 52 0.17 6.60 -2.74
CA ILE A 52 0.21 6.54 -1.28
C ILE A 52 0.61 5.12 -0.89
N ILE A 53 1.72 4.97 -0.18
CA ILE A 53 2.17 3.69 0.33
C ILE A 53 1.55 3.43 1.70
N GLN A 54 0.62 2.48 1.76
CA GLN A 54 0.08 1.96 3.00
C GLN A 54 0.91 0.77 3.46
N VAL A 55 1.61 0.90 4.58
CA VAL A 55 2.39 -0.22 5.13
C VAL A 55 1.58 -0.96 6.18
N MET A 56 1.64 -2.30 6.15
CA MET A 56 0.94 -3.17 7.10
C MET A 56 1.83 -4.29 7.59
N SER A 57 1.66 -4.65 8.85
CA SER A 57 2.23 -5.89 9.38
C SER A 57 1.27 -7.04 9.10
N ILE A 58 1.73 -8.07 8.40
CA ILE A 58 0.92 -9.27 8.17
C ILE A 58 0.66 -10.05 9.46
N SER A 59 1.49 -9.87 10.49
CA SER A 59 1.33 -10.57 11.77
C SER A 59 0.51 -9.79 12.78
N ALA A 60 0.16 -8.55 12.44
CA ALA A 60 -0.74 -7.70 13.21
C ALA A 60 -1.55 -6.85 12.23
N LEU A 61 -2.52 -7.49 11.56
CA LEU A 61 -3.45 -6.76 10.71
C LEU A 61 -4.27 -5.77 11.57
N PRO A 62 -4.65 -4.61 11.02
CA PRO A 62 -5.42 -3.62 11.76
C PRO A 62 -6.78 -4.17 12.20
N THR A 63 -7.13 -3.85 13.44
CA THR A 63 -8.47 -3.99 14.01
C THR A 63 -9.48 -3.12 13.26
N ASP A 64 -10.78 -3.39 13.38
CA ASP A 64 -11.79 -2.63 12.64
C ASP A 64 -11.72 -1.12 12.93
N GLY A 65 -11.49 -0.72 14.18
CA GLY A 65 -11.29 0.70 14.54
C GLY A 65 -10.03 1.33 13.92
N GLU A 66 -8.96 0.57 13.77
CA GLU A 66 -7.75 1.01 13.07
C GLU A 66 -7.98 1.11 11.56
N ARG A 67 -8.77 0.21 10.96
CA ARG A 67 -9.16 0.30 9.55
C ARG A 67 -10.00 1.56 9.29
N ASP A 68 -10.95 1.85 10.16
CA ASP A 68 -11.75 3.07 10.07
C ASP A 68 -10.89 4.33 10.18
N ALA A 69 -9.88 4.32 11.06
CA ALA A 69 -8.95 5.43 11.19
C ALA A 69 -8.09 5.62 9.93
N LEU A 70 -7.57 4.54 9.36
CA LEU A 70 -6.85 4.57 8.08
C LEU A 70 -7.73 5.09 6.94
N LEU A 71 -9.01 4.69 6.90
CA LEU A 71 -9.97 5.19 5.92
C LEU A 71 -10.21 6.70 6.07
N ARG A 72 -10.40 7.20 7.29
CA ARG A 72 -10.55 8.63 7.56
C ARG A 72 -9.31 9.42 7.19
N TYR A 73 -8.12 8.90 7.55
CA TYR A 73 -6.84 9.48 7.13
C TYR A 73 -6.80 9.62 5.61
N ARG A 74 -7.15 8.53 4.92
CA ARG A 74 -7.13 8.47 3.46
C ARG A 74 -8.07 9.48 2.81
N GLN A 75 -9.32 9.51 3.24
CA GLN A 75 -10.32 10.45 2.71
C GLN A 75 -9.89 11.91 2.90
N LYS A 76 -9.28 12.22 4.05
CA LYS A 76 -8.74 13.55 4.33
C LYS A 76 -7.52 13.88 3.47
N ALA A 77 -6.63 12.92 3.23
CA ALA A 77 -5.49 13.09 2.33
C ALA A 77 -5.95 13.35 0.88
N ASP A 78 -6.89 12.56 0.37
CA ASP A 78 -7.45 12.74 -0.98
C ASP A 78 -8.13 14.12 -1.12
N HIS A 79 -8.87 14.56 -0.10
CA HIS A 79 -9.48 15.89 -0.06
C HIS A 79 -8.43 17.01 -0.18
N GLN A 80 -7.35 16.91 0.60
CA GLN A 80 -6.27 17.91 0.59
C GLN A 80 -5.52 17.94 -0.74
N LEU A 81 -5.18 16.77 -1.27
CA LEU A 81 -4.55 16.63 -2.58
C LEU A 81 -5.47 17.11 -3.71
N GLY A 82 -6.79 17.08 -3.51
CA GLY A 82 -7.78 17.40 -4.53
C GLY A 82 -7.90 16.32 -5.61
N TRP A 83 -7.34 15.13 -5.35
CA TRP A 83 -7.52 13.96 -6.20
C TRP A 83 -7.34 12.67 -5.41
N GLN A 84 -7.82 11.54 -5.95
CA GLN A 84 -7.67 10.23 -5.34
C GLN A 84 -6.42 9.52 -5.88
N ALA A 85 -5.36 9.47 -5.09
CA ALA A 85 -4.09 8.88 -5.50
C ALA A 85 -4.12 7.34 -5.50
N PRO A 86 -3.37 6.63 -6.36
CA PRO A 86 -3.23 5.18 -6.25
C PRO A 86 -2.72 4.75 -4.86
N VAL A 87 -3.22 3.63 -4.33
CA VAL A 87 -2.75 3.03 -3.07
C VAL A 87 -1.78 1.90 -3.38
N TRP A 88 -0.63 1.91 -2.72
CA TRP A 88 0.38 0.86 -2.77
C TRP A 88 0.38 0.18 -1.42
N LEU A 89 -0.16 -1.05 -1.34
CA LEU A 89 -0.15 -1.80 -0.11
C LEU A 89 1.19 -2.52 0.02
N TRP A 90 1.93 -2.20 1.08
CA TRP A 90 3.20 -2.83 1.43
C TRP A 90 3.00 -3.74 2.63
N LEU A 91 3.14 -5.04 2.42
CA LEU A 91 3.04 -6.06 3.47
C LEU A 91 4.42 -6.33 4.05
N THR A 92 4.52 -6.26 5.38
CA THR A 92 5.75 -6.53 6.14
C THR A 92 5.51 -7.68 7.11
N ASP A 93 6.43 -8.61 7.18
CA ASP A 93 6.43 -9.67 8.21
C ASP A 93 7.37 -9.26 9.35
N ASN A 94 6.83 -9.15 10.56
CA ASN A 94 7.60 -8.90 11.78
C ASN A 94 7.66 -10.12 12.70
N ALA A 95 7.01 -11.24 12.34
CA ALA A 95 6.84 -12.40 13.22
C ALA A 95 7.56 -13.66 12.73
N THR A 96 7.85 -13.80 11.44
CA THR A 96 8.78 -14.85 11.03
C THR A 96 10.19 -14.47 11.42
N GLY A 97 10.91 -15.44 11.99
CA GLY A 97 12.33 -15.36 12.32
C GLY A 97 13.22 -15.25 11.09
N ALA A 98 12.87 -14.36 10.15
CA ALA A 98 13.79 -13.78 9.20
C ALA A 98 14.97 -13.28 10.04
N ARG A 99 16.13 -13.92 9.83
CA ARG A 99 17.43 -13.59 10.41
C ARG A 99 17.52 -12.06 10.54
N GLN A 100 18.13 -11.52 11.60
CA GLN A 100 18.25 -10.05 11.74
C GLN A 100 18.88 -9.37 10.52
N ASP A 101 19.59 -10.15 9.68
CA ASP A 101 20.21 -9.78 8.40
C ASP A 101 19.42 -10.17 7.13
N ALA A 102 18.29 -10.89 7.26
CA ALA A 102 17.42 -11.19 6.14
C ALA A 102 16.80 -9.89 5.62
N LYS A 103 17.10 -9.57 4.37
CA LYS A 103 16.56 -8.41 3.66
C LYS A 103 15.03 -8.50 3.74
N ALA A 104 14.40 -7.51 4.37
CA ALA A 104 12.94 -7.46 4.45
C ALA A 104 12.39 -7.51 3.03
N VAL A 105 11.72 -8.61 2.66
CA VAL A 105 11.14 -8.73 1.32
C VAL A 105 9.89 -7.88 1.28
N ALA A 106 10.04 -6.68 0.71
CA ALA A 106 8.95 -5.81 0.35
C ALA A 106 8.03 -6.55 -0.62
N THR A 107 6.83 -6.88 -0.18
CA THR A 107 5.84 -7.54 -1.00
C THR A 107 4.58 -6.69 -1.00
N GLY A 108 4.08 -6.32 -2.18
CA GLY A 108 2.96 -5.42 -2.26
C GLY A 108 2.14 -5.54 -3.53
N VAL A 109 1.00 -4.87 -3.51
CA VAL A 109 0.05 -4.77 -4.63
C VAL A 109 -0.38 -3.32 -4.79
N ILE A 110 -0.59 -2.91 -6.03
CA ILE A 110 -0.93 -1.53 -6.42
C ILE A 110 -2.41 -1.49 -6.81
N PHE A 111 -3.12 -0.48 -6.31
CA PHE A 111 -4.52 -0.22 -6.64
C PHE A 111 -4.68 1.21 -7.09
N GLY A 112 -5.19 1.41 -8.31
CA GLY A 112 -5.47 2.73 -8.86
C GLY A 112 -6.84 3.29 -8.44
N PRO A 113 -7.18 4.50 -8.90
CA PRO A 113 -8.48 5.13 -8.67
C PRO A 113 -9.66 4.30 -9.20
N GLU A 114 -9.43 3.51 -10.25
CA GLU A 114 -10.40 2.57 -10.84
C GLU A 114 -10.38 1.16 -10.19
N GLY A 115 -9.71 1.03 -9.03
CA GLY A 115 -9.58 -0.23 -8.32
C GLY A 115 -10.93 -0.78 -7.88
N THR A 116 -11.20 -2.05 -8.19
CA THR A 116 -12.42 -2.75 -7.77
C THR A 116 -12.11 -3.77 -6.70
N VAL A 117 -13.10 -4.10 -5.86
CA VAL A 117 -12.98 -5.18 -4.86
C VAL A 117 -12.57 -6.50 -5.52
N LYS A 118 -13.17 -6.81 -6.68
CA LYS A 118 -12.82 -7.98 -7.49
C LYS A 118 -11.37 -7.92 -7.97
N GLY A 119 -10.93 -6.77 -8.49
CA GLY A 119 -9.54 -6.57 -8.90
C GLY A 119 -8.55 -6.70 -7.74
N ALA A 120 -8.92 -6.25 -6.53
CA ALA A 120 -8.13 -6.46 -5.33
C ALA A 120 -7.99 -7.95 -4.96
N ASP A 121 -9.10 -8.68 -5.04
CA ASP A 121 -9.13 -10.11 -4.77
C ASP A 121 -8.28 -10.93 -5.77
N GLU A 122 -8.32 -10.55 -7.05
CA GLU A 122 -7.50 -11.14 -8.12
C GLU A 122 -6.01 -10.77 -7.98
N ALA A 123 -5.71 -9.53 -7.60
CA ALA A 123 -4.35 -9.07 -7.34
C ALA A 123 -3.71 -9.85 -6.18
N PHE A 124 -4.45 -10.10 -5.09
CA PHE A 124 -3.96 -10.93 -3.99
C PHE A 124 -3.74 -12.38 -4.37
N SER A 125 -4.63 -12.97 -5.18
CA SER A 125 -4.42 -14.32 -5.73
C SER A 125 -3.14 -14.40 -6.57
N THR A 126 -2.93 -13.40 -7.42
CA THR A 126 -1.75 -13.30 -8.28
C THR A 126 -0.48 -13.13 -7.43
N LEU A 127 -0.52 -12.26 -6.42
CA LEU A 127 0.58 -12.06 -5.48
C LEU A 127 0.92 -13.37 -4.73
N ALA A 128 -0.09 -14.07 -4.23
CA ALA A 128 0.12 -15.34 -3.53
C ALA A 128 0.79 -16.39 -4.43
N LEU A 129 0.44 -16.46 -5.71
CA LEU A 129 1.06 -17.37 -6.66
C LEU A 129 2.52 -16.99 -6.95
N HIS A 130 2.81 -15.70 -7.13
CA HIS A 130 4.18 -15.23 -7.32
C HIS A 130 5.06 -15.52 -6.11
N LEU A 131 4.55 -15.27 -4.90
CA LEU A 131 5.24 -15.60 -3.66
C LEU A 131 5.50 -17.10 -3.50
N GLN A 132 4.54 -17.94 -3.91
CA GLN A 132 4.72 -19.39 -3.90
C GLN A 132 5.87 -19.80 -4.83
N LYS A 133 5.88 -19.30 -6.07
CA LYS A 133 6.93 -19.61 -7.04
C LYS A 133 8.31 -19.14 -6.56
N ALA A 134 8.38 -17.90 -6.07
CA ALA A 134 9.61 -17.32 -5.54
C ALA A 134 10.12 -18.08 -4.31
N GLY A 135 9.24 -18.38 -3.34
CA GLY A 135 9.59 -19.13 -2.15
C GLY A 135 10.01 -20.58 -2.44
N MET A 136 9.41 -21.23 -3.44
CA MET A 136 9.83 -22.56 -3.87
C MET A 136 11.28 -22.52 -4.41
N ALA A 137 11.62 -21.49 -5.19
CA ALA A 137 12.98 -21.29 -5.70
C ALA A 137 13.99 -20.97 -4.58
N GLN A 138 13.57 -20.25 -3.53
CA GLN A 138 14.43 -19.96 -2.37
C GLN A 138 14.77 -21.23 -1.58
N ILE A 139 13.78 -22.08 -1.29
CA ILE A 139 13.98 -23.33 -0.52
C ILE A 139 14.95 -24.30 -1.20
N LEU A 140 15.00 -24.30 -2.55
CA LEU A 140 15.98 -25.10 -3.29
C LEU A 140 17.42 -24.67 -3.04
N ASN A 141 17.65 -23.42 -2.65
CA ASN A 141 18.97 -22.87 -2.35
C ASN A 141 19.27 -22.89 -0.84
N ASP A 142 18.29 -22.53 0.00
CA ASP A 142 18.39 -22.58 1.45
C ASP A 142 17.04 -23.04 2.04
N PRO A 143 16.94 -24.26 2.59
CA PRO A 143 15.71 -24.77 3.20
C PRO A 143 15.19 -23.92 4.38
N ALA A 144 16.02 -23.07 4.98
CA ALA A 144 15.60 -22.14 6.02
C ALA A 144 14.90 -20.88 5.47
N ASP A 145 14.98 -20.60 4.17
CA ASP A 145 14.37 -19.42 3.52
C ASP A 145 12.95 -19.73 3.02
N PHE A 146 12.04 -20.03 3.95
CA PHE A 146 10.65 -20.40 3.66
C PHE A 146 9.64 -19.25 3.88
N GLY A 147 10.12 -18.03 4.15
CA GLY A 147 9.28 -16.87 4.51
C GLY A 147 8.26 -16.49 3.43
N LEU A 148 8.65 -16.53 2.14
CA LEU A 148 7.73 -16.24 1.04
C LEU A 148 6.64 -17.30 0.88
N LEU A 149 6.94 -18.57 1.16
CA LEU A 149 5.93 -19.62 1.16
C LEU A 149 4.93 -19.45 2.30
N GLN A 150 5.41 -19.09 3.49
CA GLN A 150 4.54 -18.78 4.63
C GLN A 150 3.62 -17.59 4.32
N LEU A 151 4.17 -16.51 3.75
CA LEU A 151 3.37 -15.35 3.33
C LEU A 151 2.36 -15.73 2.24
N SER A 152 2.74 -16.51 1.23
CA SER A 152 1.82 -17.04 0.22
C SER A 152 0.67 -17.84 0.83
N LEU A 153 0.95 -18.69 1.83
CA LEU A 153 -0.05 -19.50 2.50
C LEU A 153 -1.02 -18.63 3.31
N ARG A 154 -0.48 -17.74 4.15
CA ARG A 154 -1.27 -16.81 4.97
C ARG A 154 -2.12 -15.88 4.12
N LEU A 155 -1.59 -15.41 2.98
CA LEU A 155 -2.32 -14.58 2.03
C LEU A 155 -3.51 -15.31 1.39
N ARG A 156 -3.42 -16.62 1.16
CA ARG A 156 -4.51 -17.43 0.60
C ARG A 156 -5.57 -17.80 1.63
N GLN A 157 -5.21 -17.84 2.90
CA GLN A 157 -6.07 -18.34 3.98
C GLN A 157 -6.62 -17.20 4.84
N GLU A 158 -5.77 -16.64 5.69
CA GLU A 158 -6.18 -15.78 6.81
C GLU A 158 -6.24 -14.30 6.42
N LEU A 159 -5.29 -13.85 5.59
CA LEU A 159 -5.12 -12.42 5.33
C LEU A 159 -6.03 -11.92 4.20
N ARG A 160 -6.46 -12.81 3.29
CA ARG A 160 -7.18 -12.42 2.06
C ARG A 160 -8.40 -11.56 2.33
N ALA A 161 -9.34 -12.08 3.13
CA ALA A 161 -10.60 -11.41 3.38
C ALA A 161 -10.41 -10.07 4.08
N SER A 162 -9.53 -10.03 5.09
CA SER A 162 -9.23 -8.80 5.84
C SER A 162 -8.59 -7.73 4.95
N LEU A 163 -7.63 -8.12 4.11
CA LEU A 163 -6.96 -7.19 3.19
C LEU A 163 -7.88 -6.70 2.07
N VAL A 164 -8.77 -7.56 1.55
CA VAL A 164 -9.79 -7.14 0.57
C VAL A 164 -10.75 -6.12 1.17
N VAL A 165 -11.27 -6.37 2.38
CA VAL A 165 -12.15 -5.41 3.09
C VAL A 165 -11.44 -4.08 3.30
N LEU A 166 -10.20 -4.14 3.77
CA LEU A 166 -9.40 -2.95 4.02
C LEU A 166 -9.17 -2.13 2.75
N LEU A 167 -8.73 -2.77 1.68
CA LEU A 167 -8.50 -2.09 0.41
C LEU A 167 -9.78 -1.57 -0.20
N SER A 168 -10.89 -2.30 -0.05
CA SER A 168 -12.19 -1.82 -0.49
C SER A 168 -12.54 -0.50 0.17
N GLY A 169 -12.26 -0.35 1.47
CA GLY A 169 -12.37 0.92 2.17
C GLY A 169 -11.44 1.98 1.57
N LEU A 170 -10.14 1.69 1.44
CA LEU A 170 -9.16 2.65 0.91
C LEU A 170 -9.42 3.08 -0.54
N MET A 171 -10.04 2.22 -1.35
CA MET A 171 -10.48 2.53 -2.71
C MET A 171 -11.81 3.31 -2.73
N GLN A 172 -12.64 3.17 -1.69
CA GLN A 172 -13.88 3.93 -1.51
C GLN A 172 -13.61 5.28 -0.83
N GLY A 173 -12.86 6.14 -1.53
CA GLY A 173 -12.90 7.57 -1.32
C GLY A 173 -14.09 8.15 -2.09
N SER A 174 -14.80 9.14 -1.51
CA SER A 174 -15.85 9.86 -2.25
C SER A 174 -15.23 10.61 -3.43
N ALA A 175 -15.16 9.95 -4.59
CA ALA A 175 -14.86 10.57 -5.86
C ALA A 175 -16.12 11.31 -6.35
N ALA A 176 -16.60 12.27 -5.58
CA ALA A 176 -17.50 13.30 -6.08
C ALA A 176 -16.69 14.32 -6.90
N TRP A 177 -16.04 13.88 -7.98
CA TRP A 177 -15.56 14.74 -9.08
C TRP A 177 -15.07 13.92 -10.29
N ALA A 178 -15.87 12.96 -10.77
CA ALA A 178 -15.78 12.51 -12.16
C ALA A 178 -16.52 13.51 -13.07
N SER A 179 -15.92 14.67 -13.31
CA SER A 179 -16.31 15.62 -14.35
C SER A 179 -15.19 16.64 -14.43
N THR A 180 -14.23 16.50 -15.33
CA THR A 180 -14.37 17.18 -16.62
C THR A 180 -13.67 16.37 -17.70
N ARG A 181 -14.48 15.81 -18.61
CA ARG A 181 -14.04 15.49 -19.97
C ARG A 181 -13.50 16.78 -20.59
N CYS A 182 -12.21 16.80 -20.94
CA CYS A 182 -11.73 17.66 -22.00
C CYS A 182 -11.30 16.77 -23.17
N HIS A 183 -12.27 16.40 -23.99
CA HIS A 183 -12.00 16.32 -25.43
C HIS A 183 -11.95 17.76 -25.93
N VAL A 184 -10.82 18.21 -26.47
CA VAL A 184 -10.76 18.98 -27.71
C VAL A 184 -9.46 18.62 -28.44
N GLN A 185 -9.63 18.46 -29.75
CA GLN A 185 -8.70 18.09 -30.81
C GLN A 185 -7.49 19.02 -30.97
N SER A 186 -6.43 18.50 -31.57
CA SER A 186 -6.07 18.87 -32.95
C SER A 186 -5.35 17.73 -33.65
#